data_AF-A0A962R0B0-F1
#
_entry.id   AF-A0A962R0B0-F1
#
_cell.length_a   1.000
_cell.length_b   1.000
_cell.length_c   1.000
_cell.angle_alpha   90.00
_cell.angle_beta   90.00
_cell.angle_gamma   90.00
#
_symmetry.space_group_name_H-M   'P 1'
#
loop_
_entity.id
_entity.type
_entity.pdbx_description
1 polymer ?
#
loop_
_entity_poly.entity_id
_entity_poly.type
_entity_poly.pdbx_seq_one_letter_code
_entity_poly.pdbx_strand_id
1 'polypeptide(L)'
;MNIGDYSVKNRVISWLLVVIMVGGGLIAFERMGKLEDPAFTIKSAKIITLYPGATAREVQDELTYHLEDAIQKMPQVKRIKMSVSRP
;
A
#
# COMPACT_ATOMS: atom_id res chain seq x y z
N MET A 1 -22.84 -34.79 -17.49
CA MET A 1 -23.80 -34.09 -16.61
C MET A 1 -24.15 -32.77 -17.27
N ASN A 2 -25.38 -32.58 -17.75
CA ASN A 2 -25.79 -31.36 -18.45
C ASN A 2 -26.40 -30.36 -17.46
N ILE A 3 -25.67 -29.31 -17.14
CA ILE A 3 -26.10 -28.24 -16.22
C ILE A 3 -27.28 -27.44 -16.79
N GLY A 4 -27.37 -27.28 -18.12
CA GLY A 4 -28.48 -26.59 -18.75
C GLY A 4 -29.80 -27.34 -18.56
N ASP A 5 -29.82 -28.64 -18.84
CA ASP A 5 -31.01 -29.49 -18.64
C ASP A 5 -31.42 -29.55 -17.15
N TYR A 6 -30.44 -29.57 -16.25
CA TYR A 6 -30.70 -29.57 -14.81
C TYR A 6 -31.35 -28.26 -14.35
N SER A 7 -30.89 -27.12 -14.87
CA SER A 7 -31.47 -25.82 -14.53
C SER A 7 -32.90 -25.64 -15.04
N VAL A 8 -33.22 -26.20 -16.21
CA VAL A 8 -34.59 -26.17 -16.76
C VAL A 8 -35.53 -27.09 -15.99
N LYS A 9 -35.08 -28.30 -15.63
CA LYS A 9 -35.88 -29.24 -14.81
C LYS A 9 -36.11 -28.73 -13.39
N ASN A 10 -35.09 -28.16 -12.76
CA ASN A 10 -35.17 -27.64 -11.39
C ASN A 10 -35.34 -26.10 -11.39
N ARG A 11 -36.46 -25.65 -11.95
CA ARG A 11 -36.76 -24.21 -12.13
C ARG A 11 -36.70 -23.42 -10.82
N VAL A 12 -37.23 -23.97 -9.72
CA VAL A 12 -37.26 -23.31 -8.41
C VAL A 12 -35.86 -23.10 -7.85
N ILE A 13 -35.01 -24.12 -7.92
CA ILE A 13 -33.63 -24.07 -7.42
C ILE A 13 -32.79 -23.07 -8.25
N SER A 14 -32.97 -23.10 -9.57
CA SER A 14 -32.26 -22.17 -10.47
C SER A 14 -32.67 -20.72 -10.23
N TRP A 15 -33.96 -20.45 -10.05
CA TRP A 15 -34.45 -19.11 -9.74
C TRP A 15 -34.00 -18.62 -8.36
N LEU A 16 -33.99 -19.50 -7.36
CA LEU A 16 -33.49 -19.18 -6.03
C LEU A 16 -32.01 -18.75 -6.09
N LEU A 17 -31.18 -19.47 -6.84
CA LEU A 17 -29.77 -19.13 -7.04
C LEU A 17 -29.62 -17.76 -7.69
N VAL A 18 -30.40 -17.46 -8.72
CA VAL A 18 -30.40 -16.15 -9.38
C VAL A 18 -30.78 -15.04 -8.40
N VAL A 19 -31.83 -15.21 -7.61
CA VAL A 19 -32.26 -14.22 -6.61
C VAL A 19 -31.18 -13.97 -5.56
N ILE A 20 -30.52 -15.03 -5.09
CA ILE A 20 -29.41 -14.90 -4.13
C ILE A 20 -28.22 -14.17 -4.75
N MET A 21 -27.85 -14.49 -6.00
CA MET A 21 -26.74 -13.81 -6.69
C MET A 21 -27.04 -12.33 -6.92
N VAL A 22 -28.27 -12.01 -7.35
CA VAL A 22 -28.69 -10.62 -7.58
C VAL A 22 -28.75 -9.85 -6.26
N GLY A 23 -29.43 -10.40 -5.24
CA GLY A 23 -29.54 -9.77 -3.93
C GLY A 23 -28.17 -9.59 -3.24
N GLY A 24 -27.34 -10.63 -3.25
CA GLY A 24 -25.97 -10.56 -2.74
C GLY A 24 -25.10 -9.56 -3.51
N GLY A 25 -25.26 -9.50 -4.84
CA GLY A 25 -24.58 -8.52 -5.69
C GLY A 25 -24.97 -7.08 -5.38
N LEU A 26 -26.25 -6.80 -5.15
CA LEU A 26 -26.73 -5.46 -4.76
C LEU A 26 -26.15 -5.03 -3.41
N ILE A 27 -26.20 -5.91 -2.40
CA ILE A 27 -25.64 -5.65 -1.07
C ILE A 27 -24.13 -5.41 -1.16
N ALA A 28 -23.42 -6.23 -1.95
CA ALA A 28 -21.98 -6.06 -2.16
C ALA A 28 -21.66 -4.76 -2.89
N PHE A 29 -22.46 -4.37 -3.88
CA PHE A 29 -22.28 -3.13 -4.62
C PHE A 29 -22.44 -1.89 -3.73
N GLU A 30 -23.42 -1.88 -2.83
CA GLU A 30 -23.61 -0.78 -1.87
C GLU A 30 -22.51 -0.73 -0.81
N ARG A 31 -22.02 -1.89 -0.37
CA ARG A 31 -20.99 -1.99 0.69
C ARG A 31 -19.56 -1.90 0.16
N MET A 32 -19.36 -1.92 -1.15
CA MET A 32 -18.03 -1.84 -1.74
C MET A 32 -17.47 -0.42 -1.58
N GLY A 33 -16.49 -0.28 -0.69
CA GLY A 33 -15.73 0.95 -0.55
C GLY A 33 -15.04 1.29 -1.88
N LYS A 34 -15.43 2.42 -2.48
CA LYS A 34 -14.78 2.95 -3.67
C LYS A 34 -13.63 3.82 -3.22
N LEU A 35 -12.41 3.31 -3.35
CA LEU A 35 -11.23 4.15 -3.27
C LEU A 35 -11.08 4.85 -4.63
N GLU A 36 -11.08 6.19 -4.63
CA GLU A 36 -10.90 7.01 -5.83
C GLU A 36 -9.54 6.73 -6.49
N ASP A 37 -8.52 6.51 -5.65
CA ASP A 37 -7.21 6.03 -6.04
C ASP A 37 -6.88 4.71 -5.32
N PRO A 38 -6.26 3.73 -5.99
CA PRO A 38 -5.78 2.54 -5.32
C PRO A 38 -4.78 2.93 -4.21
N ALA A 39 -4.87 2.28 -3.05
CA ALA A 39 -3.95 2.53 -1.95
C ALA A 39 -2.52 2.18 -2.35
N PHE A 40 -1.71 3.19 -2.70
CA PHE A 40 -0.30 3.01 -2.98
C PHE A 40 0.52 3.35 -1.73
N THR A 41 1.32 2.40 -1.26
CA THR A 41 2.25 2.66 -0.15
C THR A 41 3.50 3.34 -0.70
N ILE A 42 3.64 4.64 -0.46
CA ILE A 42 4.91 5.33 -0.70
C ILE A 42 5.93 4.81 0.32
N LYS A 43 6.88 4.00 -0.14
CA LYS A 43 8.01 3.53 0.67
C LYS A 43 9.05 4.64 0.84
N SER A 44 8.71 5.64 1.65
CA SER A 44 9.61 6.73 2.05
C SER A 44 9.88 6.65 3.55
N ALA A 45 11.13 6.83 3.94
CA ALA A 45 11.54 6.94 5.34
C ALA A 45 12.15 8.32 5.60
N LYS A 46 11.90 8.89 6.78
CA LYS A 46 12.51 10.13 7.25
C LYS A 46 13.34 9.81 8.48
N ILE A 47 14.61 10.19 8.46
CA ILE A 47 15.53 10.03 9.58
C ILE A 47 15.86 11.42 10.10
N ILE A 48 15.73 11.61 11.42
CA ILE A 48 15.98 12.87 12.11
C ILE A 48 16.99 12.58 13.20
N THR A 49 18.14 13.27 13.14
CA THR A 49 19.22 13.16 14.12
C THR A 49 19.41 14.52 14.80
N LEU A 50 19.31 14.57 16.12
CA LEU A 50 19.51 15.78 16.91
C LEU A 50 20.94 15.79 17.44
N TYR A 51 21.73 16.80 17.05
CA TYR A 51 23.11 16.98 17.51
C TYR A 51 23.34 18.44 17.93
N PRO A 52 22.84 18.83 19.12
CA PRO A 52 22.85 20.22 19.56
C PRO A 52 24.26 20.70 19.89
N GLY A 53 24.57 21.95 19.54
CA GLY A 53 25.84 22.60 19.89
C GLY A 53 26.97 22.41 18.86
N ALA A 54 26.72 21.72 17.76
CA ALA A 54 27.66 21.58 16.65
C ALA A 54 27.27 22.44 15.45
N THR A 55 28.24 22.81 14.64
CA THR A 55 28.00 23.50 13.38
C THR A 55 27.38 22.56 12.35
N ALA A 56 26.67 23.13 11.37
CA ALA A 56 26.10 22.34 10.28
C ALA A 56 27.15 21.49 9.52
N ARG A 57 28.42 21.93 9.53
CA ARG A 57 29.52 21.21 8.87
C ARG A 57 29.98 20.01 9.70
N GLU A 58 30.14 20.17 11.00
CA GLU A 58 30.46 19.05 11.91
C GLU A 58 29.36 17.98 11.87
N VAL A 59 28.08 18.37 11.91
CA VAL A 59 26.95 17.42 11.77
C VAL A 59 26.98 16.69 10.42
N GLN A 60 27.41 17.37 9.37
CA GLN A 60 27.52 16.75 8.05
C GLN A 60 28.62 15.69 8.03
N ASP A 61 29.82 16.08 8.47
CA ASP A 61 31.03 15.26 8.35
C ASP A 61 31.01 14.08 9.34
N GLU A 62 30.52 14.28 10.57
CA GLU A 62 30.58 13.27 11.65
C GLU A 62 29.34 12.37 11.72
N LEU A 63 28.20 12.81 11.21
CA LEU A 63 26.92 12.10 11.36
C LEU A 63 26.30 11.78 10.02
N THR A 64 25.98 12.81 9.25
CA THR A 64 25.19 12.66 8.02
C THR A 64 25.91 11.80 7.00
N TYR A 65 27.22 12.02 6.81
CA TYR A 65 28.04 11.27 5.86
C TYR A 65 28.05 9.76 6.16
N HIS A 66 28.30 9.38 7.42
CA HIS A 66 28.33 7.98 7.82
C HIS A 66 26.95 7.31 7.71
N LEU A 67 25.89 8.06 8.01
CA LEU A 67 24.53 7.57 7.90
C LEU A 67 24.13 7.32 6.43
N GLU A 68 24.48 8.25 5.53
CA GLU A 68 24.23 8.11 4.10
C GLU A 68 24.98 6.92 3.50
N ASP A 69 26.26 6.74 3.85
CA ASP A 69 27.07 5.61 3.38
C ASP A 69 26.48 4.26 3.83
N ALA A 70 26.06 4.15 5.11
CA ALA A 70 25.42 2.95 5.63
C ALA A 70 24.08 2.64 4.93
N ILE A 71 23.27 3.67 4.68
CA ILE A 71 21.97 3.54 4.00
C ILE A 71 22.13 3.17 2.53
N GLN A 72 23.14 3.72 1.85
CA GLN A 72 23.42 3.40 0.44
C GLN A 72 23.84 1.94 0.24
N LYS A 73 24.45 1.32 1.25
CA LYS A 73 24.81 -0.11 1.22
C LYS A 73 23.61 -1.05 1.36
N MET A 74 22.44 -0.56 1.75
CA MET A 74 21.25 -1.38 1.90
C MET A 74 20.63 -1.72 0.53
N PRO A 75 20.48 -3.01 0.15
CA PRO A 75 19.99 -3.40 -1.17
C PRO A 75 18.54 -2.97 -1.45
N GLN A 76 17.76 -2.67 -0.41
CA GLN A 76 16.37 -2.23 -0.52
C GLN A 76 16.23 -0.72 -0.79
N VAL A 77 17.32 0.05 -0.69
CA VAL A 77 17.28 1.51 -0.84
C VAL A 77 17.64 1.89 -2.26
N LYS A 78 16.67 2.46 -2.99
CA LYS A 78 16.89 2.89 -4.38
C LYS A 78 17.63 4.21 -4.49
N ARG A 79 17.35 5.18 -3.61
CA ARG A 79 17.93 6.53 -3.67
C ARG A 79 17.73 7.30 -2.36
N ILE A 80 18.76 8.06 -1.97
CA ILE A 80 18.66 9.13 -0.97
C ILE A 80 18.34 10.43 -1.71
N LYS A 81 17.21 11.08 -1.39
CA LYS A 81 16.74 12.27 -2.13
C LYS A 81 17.31 13.58 -1.59
N MET A 82 17.49 13.70 -0.28
CA MET A 82 17.87 14.96 0.36
C MET A 82 18.45 14.71 1.75
N SER A 83 19.61 15.31 2.03
CA SER A 83 20.15 15.51 3.38
C SER A 83 20.18 16.99 3.67
N VAL A 84 19.83 17.37 4.91
CA VAL A 84 19.83 18.76 5.36
C VAL A 84 20.40 18.78 6.78
N SER A 85 21.53 19.44 6.95
CA SER A 85 22.17 19.68 8.24
C SER A 85 21.96 21.14 8.61
N ARG A 86 21.32 21.39 9.75
CA ARG A 86 21.06 22.75 10.28
C ARG A 86 21.68 22.85 11.68
N PRO A 87 22.21 24.04 12.04
CA PRO A 87 22.60 24.32 13.43
C PRO A 87 21.38 24.40 14.34
#